data_AF-A0A2H0X1U0-F1
#
_entry.id   AF-A0A2H0X1U0-F1
#
_cell.length_a   1.000
_cell.length_b   1.000
_cell.length_c   1.000
_cell.angle_alpha   90.00
_cell.angle_beta   90.00
_cell.angle_gamma   90.00
#
_symmetry.space_group_name_H-M   'P 1'
#
loop_
_entity.id
_entity.type
_entity.pdbx_description
1 polymer ?
#
loop_
_entity_poly.entity_id
_entity_poly.type
_entity_poly.pdbx_seq_one_letter_code
_entity_poly.pdbx_strand_id
1 'polypeptide(L)'
;MAIGLYFFVFNKKTFKEGLSAILSWSFLAYGLAFVAPLAATFVYYYLKGTGPDYLGTVLTMNLGYVSSWSTSTYTFNPFRSGLVVRGTILGFFTLLLYLARKKIDKKLVFLSLWAGFSLFGALLSARPYPHYLQEMVVPVSLLIPFVFVAENVLSWILIGSLVIAGIATQWKIQFWGYPTISVYKTYWEYVTRKISWDEYLARFNNAPLNYSAAKYLNERLTPSDTIYVWGTDATIYNLTNKLPSGGKYIVSFHVRDLKKYDYVMENLNKSEPKYIVILPGAGEFDALMTMVAHDYVQVKEIGDINIYMRLK
;
A
#
# COMPACT_ATOMS: atom_id res chain seq x y z
N MET A 1 -12.78 11.96 7.00
CA MET A 1 -14.18 11.83 7.44
C MET A 1 -14.38 12.25 8.91
N ALA A 2 -13.64 11.71 9.87
CA ALA A 2 -13.79 12.05 11.31
C ALA A 2 -13.74 13.56 11.60
N ILE A 3 -12.79 14.29 11.02
CA ILE A 3 -12.66 15.75 11.17
C ILE A 3 -13.94 16.48 10.74
N GLY A 4 -14.44 16.18 9.53
CA GLY A 4 -15.70 16.75 9.03
C GLY A 4 -16.89 16.40 9.94
N LEU A 5 -17.04 15.13 10.31
CA LEU A 5 -18.10 14.72 11.23
C LEU A 5 -18.03 15.46 12.58
N TYR A 6 -16.83 15.68 13.10
CA TYR A 6 -16.68 16.38 14.37
C TYR A 6 -17.15 17.83 14.28
N PHE A 7 -16.59 18.61 13.34
CA PHE A 7 -16.88 20.04 13.24
C PHE A 7 -18.31 20.35 12.79
N PHE A 8 -18.85 19.55 11.87
CA PHE A 8 -20.16 19.80 11.29
C PHE A 8 -21.30 19.10 12.04
N VAL A 9 -21.04 18.01 12.77
CA VAL A 9 -22.10 17.25 13.47
C VAL A 9 -21.91 17.22 14.98
N PHE A 10 -20.77 16.73 15.47
CA PHE A 10 -20.59 16.49 16.92
C PHE A 10 -20.50 17.78 17.73
N ASN A 11 -19.88 18.82 17.17
CA ASN A 11 -19.73 20.12 17.84
C ASN A 11 -21.02 20.95 17.85
N LYS A 12 -22.12 20.46 17.23
CA LYS A 12 -23.41 21.14 17.22
C LYS A 12 -24.28 20.77 18.42
N LYS A 13 -25.10 21.72 18.88
CA LYS A 13 -25.91 21.55 20.10
C LYS A 13 -27.03 20.53 19.87
N THR A 14 -27.59 20.53 18.66
CA THR A 14 -28.71 19.68 18.26
C THR A 14 -28.39 18.89 16.98
N PHE A 15 -29.11 17.79 16.77
CA PHE A 15 -28.98 16.99 15.54
C PHE A 15 -29.42 17.78 14.31
N LYS A 16 -30.49 18.58 14.43
CA LYS A 16 -31.00 19.45 13.35
C LYS A 16 -29.96 20.47 12.90
N GLU A 17 -29.24 21.10 13.83
CA GLU A 17 -28.09 21.96 13.51
C GLU A 17 -26.98 21.18 12.81
N GLY A 18 -26.69 19.96 13.24
CA GLY A 18 -25.72 19.06 12.59
C GLY A 18 -26.08 18.78 11.14
N LEU A 19 -27.33 18.39 10.89
CA LEU A 19 -27.82 18.13 9.53
C LEU A 19 -27.77 19.38 8.65
N SER A 20 -28.17 20.53 9.19
CA SER A 20 -28.11 21.81 8.48
C SER A 20 -26.66 22.20 8.15
N ALA A 21 -25.72 21.89 9.05
CA ALA A 21 -24.31 22.17 8.85
C ALA A 21 -23.67 21.27 7.78
N ILE A 22 -24.11 20.02 7.61
CA ILE A 22 -23.68 19.16 6.48
C ILE A 22 -24.12 19.76 5.12
N LEU A 23 -25.24 20.48 5.07
CA LEU A 23 -25.71 21.14 3.86
C LEU A 23 -25.14 22.56 3.68
N SER A 24 -24.27 23.00 4.59
CA SER A 24 -23.70 24.35 4.54
C SER A 24 -22.64 24.50 3.45
N TRP A 25 -22.44 25.74 2.99
CA TRP A 25 -21.35 26.07 2.07
C TRP A 25 -19.97 25.67 2.61
N SER A 26 -19.74 25.80 3.92
CA SER A 26 -18.49 25.40 4.55
C SER A 26 -18.24 23.89 4.45
N PHE A 27 -19.29 23.07 4.57
CA PHE A 27 -19.16 21.62 4.38
C PHE A 27 -18.91 21.28 2.90
N LEU A 28 -19.62 21.93 1.98
CA LEU A 28 -19.39 21.78 0.54
C LEU A 28 -17.96 22.18 0.16
N ALA A 29 -17.47 23.32 0.65
CA ALA A 29 -16.09 23.78 0.43
C ALA A 29 -15.07 22.80 1.00
N TYR A 30 -15.31 22.24 2.20
CA TYR A 30 -14.47 21.18 2.77
C TYR A 30 -14.47 19.91 1.89
N GLY A 31 -15.64 19.48 1.42
CA GLY A 31 -15.78 18.34 0.52
C GLY A 31 -15.08 18.57 -0.82
N LEU A 32 -15.25 19.76 -1.42
CA LEU A 32 -14.56 20.16 -2.64
C LEU A 32 -13.05 20.22 -2.45
N ALA A 33 -12.55 20.77 -1.35
CA ALA A 33 -11.12 20.80 -1.05
C ALA A 33 -10.53 19.39 -0.93
N PHE A 34 -11.29 18.43 -0.39
CA PHE A 34 -10.88 17.03 -0.31
C PHE A 34 -10.90 16.33 -1.68
N VAL A 35 -11.92 16.58 -2.51
CA VAL A 35 -12.12 15.91 -3.80
C VAL A 35 -11.27 16.54 -4.92
N ALA A 36 -11.02 17.85 -4.88
CA ALA A 36 -10.31 18.60 -5.91
C ALA A 36 -8.96 17.98 -6.32
N PRO A 37 -8.04 17.61 -5.41
CA PRO A 37 -6.78 17.00 -5.82
C PRO A 37 -6.98 15.64 -6.51
N LEU A 38 -7.97 14.84 -6.09
CA LEU A 38 -8.31 13.59 -6.76
C LEU A 38 -8.91 13.84 -8.15
N ALA A 39 -9.80 14.82 -8.29
CA ALA A 39 -10.35 15.21 -9.58
C ALA A 39 -9.25 15.70 -10.54
N ALA A 40 -8.28 16.46 -10.03
CA ALA A 40 -7.15 16.95 -10.81
C ALA A 40 -6.30 15.81 -11.37
N THR A 41 -6.10 14.70 -10.64
CA THR A 41 -5.36 13.54 -11.19
C THR A 41 -6.13 12.86 -12.31
N PHE A 42 -7.46 12.73 -12.22
CA PHE A 42 -8.27 12.19 -13.32
C PHE A 42 -8.15 13.04 -14.59
N VAL A 43 -8.27 14.37 -14.46
CA VAL A 43 -8.09 15.30 -15.58
C VAL A 43 -6.70 15.14 -16.19
N TYR A 44 -5.66 15.13 -15.35
CA TYR A 44 -4.28 14.96 -15.81
C TYR A 44 -4.08 13.67 -16.62
N TYR A 45 -4.50 12.51 -16.10
CA TYR A 45 -4.30 11.23 -16.80
C TYR A 45 -5.17 11.10 -18.05
N TYR A 46 -6.37 11.70 -18.06
CA TYR A 46 -7.18 11.78 -19.25
C TYR A 46 -6.49 12.58 -20.36
N LEU A 47 -5.92 13.76 -20.02
CA LEU A 47 -5.15 14.57 -20.95
C LEU A 47 -3.86 13.88 -21.44
N LYS A 48 -3.31 12.94 -20.67
CA LYS A 48 -2.17 12.10 -21.07
C LYS A 48 -2.54 10.86 -21.90
N GLY A 49 -3.82 10.68 -22.24
CA GLY A 49 -4.29 9.54 -23.02
C GLY A 49 -4.36 8.23 -22.25
N THR A 50 -4.13 8.24 -20.93
CA THR A 50 -4.15 7.06 -20.06
C THR A 50 -5.31 7.06 -19.06
N GLY A 51 -6.29 7.95 -19.28
CA GLY A 51 -7.48 8.11 -18.44
C GLY A 51 -8.27 6.81 -18.21
N PRO A 52 -8.59 6.01 -19.26
CA PRO A 52 -9.31 4.74 -19.09
C PRO A 52 -8.54 3.74 -18.21
N ASP A 53 -7.23 3.62 -18.41
CA ASP A 53 -6.33 2.77 -17.61
C ASP A 53 -6.25 3.23 -16.16
N TYR A 54 -6.15 4.54 -15.94
CA TYR A 54 -6.15 5.13 -14.61
C TYR A 54 -7.47 4.87 -13.89
N LEU A 55 -8.60 5.11 -14.55
CA LEU A 55 -9.94 4.90 -13.98
C LEU A 55 -10.19 3.41 -13.66
N GLY A 56 -9.83 2.51 -14.58
CA GLY A 56 -9.93 1.07 -14.35
C GLY A 56 -9.07 0.61 -13.18
N THR A 57 -7.87 1.18 -13.03
CA THR A 57 -7.02 0.87 -11.87
C THR A 57 -7.62 1.43 -10.57
N VAL A 58 -8.05 2.69 -10.55
CA VAL A 58 -8.57 3.30 -9.32
C VAL A 58 -9.87 2.64 -8.86
N LEU A 59 -10.78 2.31 -9.77
CA LEU A 59 -12.09 1.74 -9.41
C LEU A 59 -12.05 0.22 -9.26
N THR A 60 -11.46 -0.50 -10.21
CA THR A 60 -11.53 -1.96 -10.21
C THR A 60 -10.45 -2.58 -9.33
N MET A 61 -9.20 -2.13 -9.45
CA MET A 61 -8.10 -2.73 -8.71
C MET A 61 -8.17 -2.41 -7.22
N ASN A 62 -8.37 -1.15 -6.84
CA ASN A 62 -8.36 -0.79 -5.41
C ASN A 62 -9.53 -1.44 -4.66
N LEU A 63 -10.73 -1.49 -5.25
CA LEU A 63 -11.88 -2.16 -4.62
C LEU A 63 -11.65 -3.68 -4.53
N GLY A 64 -11.15 -4.30 -5.60
CA GLY A 64 -10.77 -5.71 -5.58
C GLY A 64 -9.70 -6.02 -4.53
N TYR A 65 -8.70 -5.15 -4.40
CA TYR A 65 -7.57 -5.29 -3.47
C TYR A 65 -8.00 -5.28 -1.99
N VAL A 66 -9.03 -4.50 -1.65
CA VAL A 66 -9.63 -4.50 -0.30
C VAL A 66 -10.23 -5.87 0.04
N SER A 67 -10.75 -6.58 -0.94
CA SER A 67 -11.37 -7.90 -0.74
C SER A 67 -10.41 -9.08 -0.94
N SER A 68 -9.24 -8.87 -1.55
CA SER A 68 -8.42 -9.98 -2.03
C SER A 68 -7.79 -10.83 -0.94
N TRP A 69 -7.50 -10.25 0.23
CA TRP A 69 -6.93 -11.01 1.36
C TRP A 69 -7.92 -12.02 1.96
N SER A 70 -9.20 -11.66 1.97
CA SER A 70 -10.26 -12.42 2.65
C SER A 70 -11.03 -13.33 1.69
N THR A 71 -11.03 -13.02 0.40
CA THR A 71 -11.76 -13.79 -0.62
C THR A 71 -10.85 -14.61 -1.53
N SER A 72 -9.53 -14.42 -1.45
CA SER A 72 -8.54 -14.98 -2.39
C SER A 72 -8.82 -14.63 -3.87
N THR A 73 -9.60 -13.58 -4.12
CA THR A 73 -9.96 -13.08 -5.46
C THR A 73 -9.86 -11.56 -5.52
N TYR A 74 -9.48 -11.00 -6.66
CA TYR A 74 -9.48 -9.54 -6.88
C TYR A 74 -10.88 -8.98 -7.21
N THR A 75 -11.94 -9.67 -6.79
CA THR A 75 -13.33 -9.23 -6.97
C THR A 75 -13.80 -8.55 -5.70
N PHE A 76 -14.34 -7.34 -5.83
CA PHE A 76 -14.90 -6.62 -4.69
C PHE A 76 -16.11 -7.35 -4.12
N ASN A 77 -16.04 -7.77 -2.86
CA ASN A 77 -17.16 -8.33 -2.12
C ASN A 77 -17.13 -7.81 -0.67
N PRO A 78 -17.89 -6.75 -0.36
CA PRO A 78 -17.83 -6.09 0.95
C PRO A 78 -18.37 -6.96 2.10
N PHE A 79 -19.24 -7.94 1.79
CA PHE A 79 -19.79 -8.86 2.77
C PHE A 79 -18.78 -9.94 3.15
N ARG A 80 -18.21 -10.64 2.15
CA ARG A 80 -17.20 -11.68 2.39
C ARG A 80 -15.89 -11.11 2.94
N SER A 81 -15.55 -9.87 2.59
CA SER A 81 -14.35 -9.23 3.15
C SER A 81 -14.47 -8.79 4.60
N GLY A 82 -15.68 -8.86 5.18
CA GLY A 82 -15.99 -8.35 6.51
C GLY A 82 -15.99 -6.82 6.59
N LEU A 83 -15.89 -6.12 5.45
CA LEU A 83 -15.92 -4.66 5.39
C LEU A 83 -17.25 -4.12 5.92
N VAL A 84 -18.37 -4.76 5.57
CA VAL A 84 -19.70 -4.39 6.11
C VAL A 84 -19.72 -4.53 7.63
N VAL A 85 -19.21 -5.63 8.18
CA VAL A 85 -19.16 -5.85 9.64
C VAL A 85 -18.35 -4.76 10.33
N ARG A 86 -17.15 -4.46 9.82
CA ARG A 86 -16.29 -3.38 10.36
C ARG A 86 -16.95 -2.02 10.25
N GLY A 87 -17.63 -1.75 9.13
CA GLY A 87 -18.37 -0.51 8.91
C GLY A 87 -19.56 -0.36 9.86
N THR A 88 -20.31 -1.43 10.11
CA THR A 88 -21.40 -1.46 11.09
C THR A 88 -20.89 -1.22 12.51
N ILE A 89 -19.77 -1.84 12.90
CA ILE A 89 -19.13 -1.60 14.20
C ILE A 89 -18.73 -0.13 14.33
N LEU A 90 -18.09 0.46 13.31
CA LEU A 90 -17.74 1.88 13.31
C LEU A 90 -18.98 2.78 13.39
N GLY A 91 -20.04 2.45 12.65
CA GLY A 91 -21.31 3.18 12.67
C GLY A 91 -21.95 3.18 14.05
N PHE A 92 -21.99 2.01 14.70
CA PHE A 92 -22.50 1.86 16.06
C PHE A 92 -21.65 2.63 17.07
N PHE A 93 -20.32 2.50 17.01
CA PHE A 93 -19.39 3.29 17.82
C PHE A 93 -19.61 4.80 17.65
N THR A 94 -19.74 5.27 16.41
CA THR A 94 -19.97 6.68 16.09
C THR A 94 -21.30 7.17 16.65
N LEU A 95 -22.36 6.36 16.55
CA LEU A 95 -23.67 6.67 17.12
C LEU A 95 -23.61 6.77 18.64
N LEU A 96 -23.05 5.77 19.32
CA LEU A 96 -22.91 5.78 20.78
C LEU A 96 -22.10 6.98 21.26
N LEU A 97 -20.98 7.26 20.58
CA LEU A 97 -20.15 8.43 20.88
C LEU A 97 -20.93 9.73 20.68
N TYR A 98 -21.73 9.83 19.61
CA TYR A 98 -22.58 10.99 19.37
C TYR A 98 -23.62 11.18 20.48
N LEU A 99 -24.28 10.11 20.93
CA LEU A 99 -25.26 10.17 22.01
C LEU A 99 -24.62 10.58 23.35
N ALA A 100 -23.41 10.09 23.64
CA ALA A 100 -22.68 10.39 24.87
C ALA A 100 -21.91 11.72 24.85
N ARG A 101 -21.71 12.34 23.68
CA ARG A 101 -20.79 13.48 23.46
C ARG A 101 -20.96 14.66 24.41
N LYS A 102 -22.17 14.91 24.92
CA LYS A 102 -22.46 16.03 25.83
C LYS A 102 -21.94 15.80 27.25
N LYS A 103 -21.63 14.56 27.60
CA LYS A 103 -21.15 14.12 28.93
C LYS A 103 -19.64 13.82 28.95
N ILE A 104 -18.97 13.97 27.81
CA ILE A 104 -17.57 13.60 27.61
C ILE A 104 -16.81 14.86 27.21
N ASP A 105 -15.54 14.97 27.60
CA ASP A 105 -14.67 16.05 27.15
C ASP A 105 -14.65 16.13 25.61
N LYS A 106 -14.76 17.35 25.08
CA LYS A 106 -14.88 17.59 23.64
C LYS A 106 -13.65 17.15 22.85
N LYS A 107 -12.45 17.25 23.43
CA LYS A 107 -11.20 16.78 22.81
C LYS A 107 -11.16 15.26 22.83
N LEU A 108 -11.57 14.63 23.93
CA LEU A 108 -11.70 13.17 23.99
C LEU A 108 -12.69 12.64 22.94
N VAL A 109 -13.86 13.28 22.78
CA VAL A 109 -14.82 12.92 21.72
C VAL A 109 -14.19 13.02 20.32
N PHE A 110 -13.47 14.11 20.03
CA PHE A 110 -12.79 14.28 18.75
C PHE A 110 -11.75 13.18 18.51
N LEU A 111 -10.88 12.94 19.49
CA LEU A 111 -9.80 11.98 19.38
C LEU A 111 -10.31 10.54 19.31
N SER A 112 -11.36 10.19 20.04
CA SER A 112 -11.99 8.87 19.94
C SER A 112 -12.68 8.66 18.59
N LEU A 113 -13.33 9.70 18.04
CA LEU A 113 -13.88 9.64 16.69
C LEU A 113 -12.76 9.44 15.65
N TRP A 114 -11.65 10.18 15.77
CA TRP A 114 -10.50 10.02 14.90
C TRP A 114 -9.89 8.61 15.04
N ALA A 115 -9.63 8.14 16.25
CA ALA A 115 -9.09 6.81 16.51
C ALA A 115 -9.97 5.70 15.92
N GLY A 116 -11.30 5.78 16.06
CA GLY A 116 -12.23 4.81 15.49
C GLY A 116 -12.17 4.76 13.96
N PHE A 117 -12.15 5.93 13.30
CA PHE A 117 -12.02 5.99 11.84
C PHE A 117 -10.64 5.54 11.34
N SER A 118 -9.56 5.88 12.05
CA SER A 118 -8.20 5.42 11.75
C SER A 118 -8.06 3.91 11.92
N LEU A 119 -8.67 3.33 12.96
CA LEU A 119 -8.70 1.87 13.14
C LEU A 119 -9.49 1.20 12.01
N PHE A 120 -10.62 1.77 11.60
CA PHE A 120 -11.36 1.27 10.45
C PHE A 120 -10.54 1.34 9.15
N GLY A 121 -9.82 2.43 8.92
CA GLY A 121 -8.92 2.61 7.77
C GLY A 121 -7.80 1.57 7.74
N ALA A 122 -7.11 1.39 8.87
CA ALA A 122 -6.08 0.37 9.04
C ALA A 122 -6.59 -1.07 8.82
N LEU A 123 -7.90 -1.29 8.98
CA LEU A 123 -8.53 -2.60 8.85
C LEU A 123 -9.31 -2.78 7.55
N LEU A 124 -9.23 -1.86 6.58
CA LEU A 124 -9.99 -1.95 5.33
C LEU A 124 -9.87 -3.32 4.66
N SER A 125 -8.63 -3.78 4.45
CA SER A 125 -8.35 -5.08 3.83
C SER A 125 -8.15 -6.25 4.81
N ALA A 126 -8.21 -5.99 6.13
CA ALA A 126 -7.92 -6.96 7.20
C ALA A 126 -6.57 -7.69 7.06
N ARG A 127 -5.58 -7.00 6.49
CA ARG A 127 -4.26 -7.57 6.25
C ARG A 127 -3.35 -7.34 7.46
N PRO A 128 -2.58 -8.34 7.89
CA PRO A 128 -1.69 -8.26 9.07
C PRO A 128 -0.41 -7.43 8.86
N TYR A 129 -0.41 -6.47 7.94
CA TYR A 129 0.75 -5.60 7.76
C TYR A 129 0.75 -4.48 8.80
N PRO A 130 1.79 -4.37 9.65
CA PRO A 130 1.80 -3.40 10.74
C PRO A 130 1.88 -1.95 10.27
N HIS A 131 2.31 -1.69 9.03
CA HIS A 131 2.37 -0.33 8.50
C HIS A 131 0.99 0.33 8.36
N TYR A 132 -0.11 -0.44 8.27
CA TYR A 132 -1.46 0.14 8.29
C TYR A 132 -1.80 0.81 9.62
N LEU A 133 -1.18 0.38 10.72
CA LEU A 133 -1.37 1.00 12.03
C LEU A 133 -0.78 2.41 12.12
N GLN A 134 -0.02 2.86 11.12
CA GLN A 134 0.46 4.24 11.02
C GLN A 134 -0.69 5.26 11.04
N GLU A 135 -1.85 4.90 10.46
CA GLU A 135 -3.06 5.76 10.48
C GLU A 135 -3.56 6.08 11.90
N MET A 136 -3.26 5.20 12.87
CA MET A 136 -3.69 5.34 14.25
C MET A 136 -2.68 6.07 15.13
N VAL A 137 -1.43 6.26 14.68
CA VAL A 137 -0.35 6.81 15.51
C VAL A 137 -0.75 8.16 16.11
N VAL A 138 -1.20 9.10 15.28
CA VAL A 138 -1.56 10.45 15.73
C VAL A 138 -2.71 10.45 16.75
N PRO A 139 -3.91 9.89 16.45
CA PRO A 139 -5.00 9.93 17.41
C PRO A 139 -4.69 9.13 18.69
N VAL A 140 -3.95 8.01 18.60
CA VAL A 140 -3.57 7.24 19.79
C VAL A 140 -2.57 8.01 20.66
N SER A 141 -1.53 8.61 20.08
CA SER A 141 -0.57 9.44 20.82
C SER A 141 -1.25 10.57 21.59
N LEU A 142 -2.27 11.20 20.99
CA LEU A 142 -3.04 12.27 21.62
C LEU A 142 -4.06 11.77 22.66
N LEU A 143 -4.44 10.49 22.63
CA LEU A 143 -5.32 9.87 23.63
C LEU A 143 -4.57 9.47 24.90
N ILE A 144 -3.25 9.21 24.84
CA ILE A 144 -2.46 8.76 26.00
C ILE A 144 -2.62 9.68 27.23
N PRO A 145 -2.54 11.03 27.11
CA PRO A 145 -2.73 11.91 28.27
C PRO A 145 -4.08 11.73 28.97
N PHE A 146 -5.14 11.35 28.26
CA PHE A 146 -6.48 11.16 28.83
C PHE A 146 -6.56 9.98 29.80
N VAL A 147 -5.60 9.05 29.77
CA VAL A 147 -5.48 8.00 30.80
C VAL A 147 -5.19 8.61 32.18
N PHE A 148 -4.56 9.79 32.23
CA PHE A 148 -4.19 10.42 33.50
C PHE A 148 -5.16 11.51 33.95
N VAL A 149 -5.99 12.03 33.05
CA VAL A 149 -6.86 13.20 33.31
C VAL A 149 -8.35 12.94 33.15
N ALA A 150 -8.77 11.70 32.85
CA ALA A 150 -10.19 11.37 32.72
C ALA A 150 -10.90 11.40 34.08
N GLU A 151 -11.84 12.34 34.24
CA GLU A 151 -12.54 12.58 35.52
C GLU A 151 -13.83 11.76 35.69
N ASN A 152 -14.46 11.32 34.59
CA ASN A 152 -15.77 10.67 34.64
C ASN A 152 -15.74 9.23 34.10
N VAL A 153 -16.65 8.40 34.62
CA VAL A 153 -16.76 6.97 34.28
C VAL A 153 -17.00 6.75 32.79
N LEU A 154 -17.76 7.62 32.11
CA LEU A 154 -18.00 7.50 30.67
C LEU A 154 -16.71 7.67 29.85
N SER A 155 -15.81 8.56 30.27
CA SER A 155 -14.51 8.76 29.65
C SER A 155 -13.63 7.51 29.81
N TRP A 156 -13.64 6.90 31.00
CA TRP A 156 -12.95 5.64 31.24
C TRP A 156 -13.53 4.47 30.44
N ILE A 157 -14.86 4.37 30.34
CA ILE A 157 -15.52 3.37 29.48
C ILE A 157 -15.10 3.56 28.02
N LEU A 158 -15.04 4.81 27.54
CA LEU A 158 -14.64 5.11 26.17
C LEU A 158 -13.17 4.73 25.92
N ILE A 159 -12.25 5.14 26.79
CA ILE A 159 -10.83 4.77 26.72
C ILE A 159 -10.67 3.24 26.76
N GLY A 160 -11.32 2.58 27.73
CA GLY A 160 -11.31 1.14 27.88
C GLY A 160 -11.84 0.42 26.63
N SER A 161 -12.93 0.92 26.03
CA SER A 161 -13.48 0.35 24.79
C SER A 161 -12.52 0.42 23.61
N LEU A 162 -11.74 1.50 23.48
CA LEU A 162 -10.72 1.65 22.44
C LEU A 162 -9.53 0.71 22.68
N VAL A 163 -9.10 0.55 23.94
CA VAL A 163 -8.04 -0.41 24.29
C VAL A 163 -8.48 -1.84 24.00
N ILE A 164 -9.69 -2.22 24.42
CA ILE A 164 -10.26 -3.55 24.14
C ILE A 164 -10.38 -3.78 22.63
N ALA A 165 -10.84 -2.77 21.86
CA ALA A 165 -10.90 -2.87 20.42
C ALA A 165 -9.52 -3.08 19.78
N GLY A 166 -8.48 -2.39 20.28
CA GLY A 166 -7.10 -2.59 19.86
C GLY A 166 -6.59 -4.00 20.14
N ILE A 167 -6.79 -4.52 21.36
CA ILE A 167 -6.40 -5.88 21.75
C ILE A 167 -7.14 -6.92 20.90
N ALA A 168 -8.46 -6.80 20.78
CA ALA A 168 -9.28 -7.71 19.97
C ALA A 168 -8.86 -7.69 18.49
N THR A 169 -8.50 -6.50 17.98
CA THR A 169 -7.96 -6.35 16.63
C THR A 169 -6.63 -7.09 16.48
N GLN A 170 -5.68 -6.90 17.40
CA GLN A 170 -4.40 -7.60 17.36
C GLN A 170 -4.58 -9.12 17.43
N TRP A 171 -5.48 -9.60 18.29
CA TRP A 171 -5.76 -11.03 18.41
C TRP A 171 -6.34 -11.63 17.13
N LYS A 172 -7.27 -10.92 16.49
CA LYS A 172 -7.95 -11.38 15.28
C LYS A 172 -7.08 -11.27 14.03
N ILE A 173 -6.40 -10.14 13.86
CA ILE A 173 -5.63 -9.84 12.64
C ILE A 173 -4.22 -10.39 12.72
N GLN A 174 -3.63 -10.45 13.91
CA GLN A 174 -2.26 -10.91 14.14
C GLN A 174 -1.23 -10.07 13.34
N PHE A 175 -1.25 -8.74 13.53
CA PHE A 175 -0.21 -7.89 12.94
C PHE A 175 1.15 -8.37 13.40
N TRP A 176 2.07 -8.59 12.46
CA TRP A 176 3.44 -8.98 12.76
C TRP A 176 4.34 -7.76 12.96
N GLY A 177 5.53 -7.96 13.53
CA GLY A 177 6.55 -6.92 13.61
C GLY A 177 7.51 -6.98 12.42
N TYR A 178 8.02 -5.83 11.99
CA TYR A 178 9.22 -5.78 11.15
C TYR A 178 10.48 -5.81 12.03
N PRO A 179 11.60 -6.39 11.58
CA PRO A 179 12.87 -6.42 12.32
C PRO A 179 13.58 -5.06 12.27
N THR A 180 12.86 -3.98 12.57
CA THR A 180 13.29 -2.58 12.39
C THR A 180 14.59 -2.27 13.14
N ILE A 181 14.76 -2.82 14.35
CA ILE A 181 15.99 -2.64 15.15
C ILE A 181 17.20 -3.22 14.42
N SER A 182 17.07 -4.40 13.81
CA SER A 182 18.17 -5.05 13.09
C SER A 182 18.58 -4.24 11.86
N VAL A 183 17.61 -3.65 11.15
CA VAL A 183 17.86 -2.79 9.99
C VAL A 183 18.67 -1.55 10.40
N TYR A 184 18.25 -0.85 11.45
CA TYR A 184 18.98 0.34 11.94
C TYR A 184 20.36 -0.01 12.51
N LYS A 185 20.48 -1.12 13.23
CA LYS A 185 21.77 -1.62 13.72
C LYS A 185 22.72 -1.89 12.55
N THR A 186 22.23 -2.56 11.50
CA THR A 186 23.00 -2.87 10.29
C THR A 186 23.46 -1.60 9.58
N TYR A 187 22.58 -0.61 9.44
CA TYR A 187 22.96 0.69 8.89
C TYR A 187 24.01 1.40 9.75
N TRP A 188 23.85 1.39 11.08
CA TRP A 188 24.80 2.00 12.00
C TRP A 188 26.19 1.35 11.92
N GLU A 189 26.26 0.02 11.89
CA GLU A 189 27.51 -0.72 11.73
C GLU A 189 28.21 -0.38 10.40
N TYR A 190 27.44 -0.19 9.32
CA TYR A 190 28.00 0.23 8.03
C TYR A 190 28.56 1.66 8.08
N VAL A 191 27.78 2.65 8.54
CA VAL A 191 28.25 4.06 8.57
C VAL A 191 29.39 4.28 9.56
N THR A 192 29.49 3.45 10.60
CA THR A 192 30.62 3.44 11.54
C THR A 192 31.80 2.56 11.08
N ARG A 193 31.75 2.03 9.85
CA ARG A 193 32.79 1.18 9.23
C ARG A 193 33.13 -0.10 10.00
N LYS A 194 32.20 -0.58 10.83
CA LYS A 194 32.33 -1.88 11.51
C LYS A 194 32.14 -3.06 10.57
N ILE A 195 31.43 -2.83 9.47
CA ILE A 195 31.25 -3.78 8.37
C ILE A 195 31.51 -3.08 7.04
N SER A 196 31.94 -3.85 6.05
CA SER A 196 32.11 -3.43 4.67
C SER A 196 30.76 -3.22 3.95
N TRP A 197 30.81 -2.64 2.76
CA TRP A 197 29.63 -2.53 1.89
C TRP A 197 29.06 -3.89 1.47
N ASP A 198 29.93 -4.86 1.17
CA ASP A 198 29.50 -6.19 0.74
C ASP A 198 28.81 -6.93 1.89
N GLU A 199 29.34 -6.83 3.11
CA GLU A 199 28.69 -7.35 4.32
C GLU A 199 27.37 -6.64 4.63
N TYR A 200 27.29 -5.32 4.38
CA TYR A 200 26.05 -4.58 4.52
C TYR A 200 24.98 -5.09 3.55
N LEU A 201 25.32 -5.23 2.26
CA LEU A 201 24.39 -5.75 1.24
C LEU A 201 23.97 -7.19 1.54
N ALA A 202 24.89 -8.04 2.00
CA ALA A 202 24.60 -9.44 2.32
C ALA A 202 23.53 -9.62 3.42
N ARG A 203 23.26 -8.58 4.22
CA ARG A 203 22.21 -8.60 5.24
C ARG A 203 20.81 -8.31 4.67
N PHE A 204 20.71 -7.92 3.40
CA PHE A 204 19.45 -7.68 2.71
C PHE A 204 19.24 -8.72 1.61
N ASN A 205 18.41 -9.73 1.88
CA ASN A 205 17.98 -10.81 0.97
C ASN A 205 18.65 -10.83 -0.43
N ASN A 206 17.98 -10.30 -1.46
CA ASN A 206 18.44 -10.36 -2.85
C ASN A 206 19.44 -9.25 -3.23
N ALA A 207 19.83 -8.37 -2.31
CA ALA A 207 20.61 -7.19 -2.66
C ALA A 207 21.95 -7.55 -3.33
N PRO A 208 22.78 -8.50 -2.81
CA PRO A 208 24.04 -8.84 -3.48
C PRO A 208 23.86 -9.33 -4.92
N LEU A 209 22.83 -10.15 -5.15
CA LEU A 209 22.51 -10.69 -6.47
C LEU A 209 22.02 -9.58 -7.43
N ASN A 210 21.13 -8.71 -6.96
CA ASN A 210 20.62 -7.58 -7.73
C ASN A 210 21.73 -6.60 -8.13
N TYR A 211 22.64 -6.26 -7.21
CA TYR A 211 23.79 -5.40 -7.49
C TYR A 211 24.76 -6.06 -8.47
N SER A 212 25.01 -7.36 -8.34
CA SER A 212 25.90 -8.10 -9.25
C SER A 212 25.33 -8.17 -10.66
N ALA A 213 24.03 -8.47 -10.79
CA ALA A 213 23.32 -8.46 -12.07
C ALA A 213 23.31 -7.06 -12.70
N ALA A 214 22.99 -6.03 -11.92
CA ALA A 214 22.98 -4.65 -12.40
C ALA A 214 24.37 -4.19 -12.84
N LYS A 215 25.43 -4.55 -12.11
CA LYS A 215 26.82 -4.26 -12.52
C LYS A 215 27.16 -4.90 -13.86
N TYR A 216 26.89 -6.21 -14.01
CA TYR A 216 27.12 -6.93 -15.26
C TYR A 216 26.39 -6.26 -16.44
N LEU A 217 25.14 -5.86 -16.24
CA LEU A 217 24.31 -5.19 -17.24
C LEU A 217 24.82 -3.78 -17.56
N ASN A 218 25.13 -2.95 -16.56
CA ASN A 218 25.58 -1.57 -16.76
C ASN A 218 26.90 -1.47 -17.55
N GLU A 219 27.77 -2.46 -17.45
CA GLU A 219 29.00 -2.53 -18.26
C GLU A 219 28.73 -2.79 -19.76
N ARG A 220 27.50 -3.20 -20.13
CA ARG A 220 27.13 -3.68 -21.48
C ARG A 220 25.90 -2.99 -22.07
N LEU A 221 25.19 -2.21 -21.27
CA LEU A 221 24.03 -1.43 -21.67
C LEU A 221 24.48 -0.03 -22.13
N THR A 222 23.99 0.39 -23.29
CA THR A 222 23.98 1.79 -23.72
C THR A 222 22.75 2.50 -23.18
N PRO A 223 22.68 3.85 -23.18
CA PRO A 223 21.49 4.58 -22.73
C PRO A 223 20.18 4.19 -23.44
N SER A 224 20.24 3.84 -24.73
CA SER A 224 19.08 3.43 -25.54
C SER A 224 18.66 1.98 -25.33
N ASP A 225 19.53 1.13 -24.79
CA ASP A 225 19.20 -0.27 -24.56
C ASP A 225 18.12 -0.42 -23.48
N THR A 226 17.24 -1.39 -23.67
CA THR A 226 16.15 -1.73 -22.77
C THR A 226 16.31 -3.15 -22.22
N ILE A 227 15.72 -3.40 -21.04
CA ILE A 227 15.76 -4.72 -20.40
C ILE A 227 14.36 -5.15 -19.98
N TYR A 228 14.18 -6.46 -19.81
CA TYR A 228 13.03 -7.02 -19.13
C TYR A 228 13.48 -7.91 -17.97
N VAL A 229 12.86 -7.74 -16.81
CA VAL A 229 13.11 -8.55 -15.62
C VAL A 229 11.84 -9.33 -15.31
N TRP A 230 11.92 -10.66 -15.40
CA TRP A 230 10.86 -11.57 -14.99
C TRP A 230 11.14 -12.08 -13.57
N GLY A 231 10.36 -11.58 -12.60
CA GLY A 231 10.50 -11.95 -11.21
C GLY A 231 9.70 -11.07 -10.26
N THR A 232 9.78 -11.36 -8.96
CA THR A 232 9.05 -10.62 -7.92
C THR A 232 9.76 -9.35 -7.45
N ASP A 233 10.99 -9.12 -7.92
CA ASP A 233 11.86 -8.01 -7.52
C ASP A 233 12.17 -7.11 -8.72
N ALA A 234 11.85 -5.82 -8.61
CA ALA A 234 12.07 -4.82 -9.66
C ALA A 234 13.36 -4.01 -9.46
N THR A 235 14.18 -4.32 -8.44
CA THR A 235 15.34 -3.52 -8.04
C THR A 235 16.37 -3.34 -9.16
N ILE A 236 16.53 -4.33 -10.03
CA ILE A 236 17.47 -4.28 -11.16
C ILE A 236 17.15 -3.11 -12.12
N TYR A 237 15.87 -2.75 -12.33
CA TYR A 237 15.52 -1.58 -13.14
C TYR A 237 16.07 -0.29 -12.56
N ASN A 238 15.94 -0.11 -11.23
CA ASN A 238 16.46 1.07 -10.55
C ASN A 238 17.99 1.13 -10.59
N LEU A 239 18.66 -0.01 -10.34
CA LEU A 239 20.13 -0.08 -10.33
C LEU A 239 20.76 0.08 -11.71
N THR A 240 20.01 -0.22 -12.78
CA THR A 240 20.46 -0.03 -14.17
C THR A 240 19.94 1.26 -14.81
N ASN A 241 19.08 2.01 -14.09
CA ASN A 241 18.37 3.17 -14.61
C ASN A 241 17.64 2.87 -15.94
N LYS A 242 16.96 1.72 -16.01
CA LYS A 242 16.26 1.25 -17.21
C LYS A 242 14.75 1.20 -17.02
N LEU A 243 14.06 1.53 -18.11
CA LEU A 243 12.61 1.34 -18.17
C LEU A 243 12.27 -0.13 -18.49
N PRO A 244 11.15 -0.63 -17.94
CA PRO A 244 10.68 -1.99 -18.16
C PRO A 244 10.14 -2.18 -19.58
N SER A 245 10.72 -3.12 -20.32
CA SER A 245 10.33 -3.41 -21.71
C SER A 245 8.98 -4.12 -21.82
N GLY A 246 8.54 -4.79 -20.75
CA GLY A 246 7.21 -5.43 -20.66
C GLY A 246 6.06 -4.46 -20.37
N GLY A 247 6.28 -3.15 -20.48
CA GLY A 247 5.30 -2.12 -20.18
C GLY A 247 5.12 -1.87 -18.68
N LYS A 248 3.90 -1.51 -18.26
CA LYS A 248 3.61 -1.04 -16.89
C LYS A 248 3.67 -2.11 -15.79
N TYR A 249 3.74 -3.40 -16.15
CA TYR A 249 3.77 -4.51 -15.18
C TYR A 249 5.21 -4.99 -14.95
N ILE A 250 5.83 -4.43 -13.91
CA ILE A 250 7.28 -4.55 -13.67
C ILE A 250 7.69 -5.75 -12.79
N VAL A 251 6.72 -6.54 -12.32
CA VAL A 251 6.93 -7.71 -11.45
C VAL A 251 5.97 -8.84 -11.83
N SER A 252 6.41 -10.09 -11.66
CA SER A 252 5.72 -11.27 -12.20
C SER A 252 4.34 -11.51 -11.63
N PHE A 253 4.15 -11.26 -10.33
CA PHE A 253 2.84 -11.44 -9.69
C PHE A 253 1.79 -10.46 -10.23
N HIS A 254 2.15 -9.24 -10.67
CA HIS A 254 1.19 -8.37 -11.34
C HIS A 254 0.73 -8.94 -12.67
N VAL A 255 1.64 -9.54 -13.44
CA VAL A 255 1.31 -10.16 -14.74
C VAL A 255 0.40 -11.37 -14.53
N ARG A 256 0.76 -12.24 -13.60
CA ARG A 256 -0.01 -13.45 -13.28
C ARG A 256 -1.38 -13.13 -12.69
N ASP A 257 -1.42 -12.36 -11.61
CA ASP A 257 -2.64 -12.12 -10.85
C ASP A 257 -3.67 -11.32 -11.67
N LEU A 258 -3.20 -10.48 -12.60
CA LEU A 258 -4.05 -9.67 -13.50
C LEU A 258 -4.24 -10.28 -14.88
N LYS A 259 -3.67 -11.46 -15.12
CA LYS A 259 -3.72 -12.18 -16.41
C LYS A 259 -3.29 -11.28 -17.58
N LYS A 260 -2.15 -10.62 -17.45
CA LYS A 260 -1.61 -9.65 -18.42
C LYS A 260 -0.47 -10.19 -19.27
N TYR A 261 -0.42 -11.51 -19.46
CA TYR A 261 0.58 -12.19 -20.27
C TYR A 261 0.64 -11.64 -21.70
N ASP A 262 -0.51 -11.55 -22.38
CA ASP A 262 -0.58 -11.05 -23.76
C ASP A 262 -0.10 -9.61 -23.89
N TYR A 263 -0.50 -8.75 -22.95
CA TYR A 263 -0.03 -7.36 -22.90
C TYR A 263 1.49 -7.28 -22.77
N VAL A 264 2.08 -8.09 -21.88
CA VAL A 264 3.53 -8.10 -21.70
C VAL A 264 4.21 -8.60 -22.97
N MET A 265 3.75 -9.70 -23.57
CA MET A 265 4.33 -10.24 -24.81
C MET A 265 4.22 -9.24 -25.97
N GLU A 266 3.10 -8.54 -26.11
CA GLU A 266 2.94 -7.49 -27.12
C GLU A 266 3.97 -6.37 -26.95
N ASN A 267 4.24 -5.94 -25.72
CA ASN A 267 5.26 -4.92 -25.44
C ASN A 267 6.68 -5.46 -25.67
N LEU A 268 6.97 -6.70 -25.26
CA LEU A 268 8.28 -7.33 -25.51
C LEU A 268 8.57 -7.50 -27.01
N ASN A 269 7.57 -7.92 -27.79
CA ASN A 269 7.69 -8.03 -29.24
C ASN A 269 7.95 -6.68 -29.93
N LYS A 270 7.42 -5.57 -29.39
CA LYS A 270 7.63 -4.23 -29.96
C LYS A 270 8.95 -3.59 -29.50
N SER A 271 9.29 -3.77 -28.23
CA SER A 271 10.43 -3.11 -27.58
C SER A 271 11.73 -3.87 -27.75
N GLU A 272 11.64 -5.18 -28.01
CA GLU A 272 12.75 -6.05 -28.35
C GLU A 272 13.95 -5.89 -27.39
N PRO A 273 13.77 -6.17 -26.08
CA PRO A 273 14.79 -5.86 -25.09
C PRO A 273 16.10 -6.55 -25.39
N LYS A 274 17.21 -5.82 -25.22
CA LYS A 274 18.55 -6.37 -25.40
C LYS A 274 18.83 -7.51 -24.42
N TYR A 275 18.32 -7.37 -23.18
CA TYR A 275 18.45 -8.39 -22.15
C TYR A 275 17.12 -8.77 -21.51
N ILE A 276 16.96 -10.07 -21.28
CA ILE A 276 15.94 -10.64 -20.40
C ILE A 276 16.63 -11.23 -19.18
N VAL A 277 16.17 -10.84 -17.99
CA VAL A 277 16.68 -11.31 -16.69
C VAL A 277 15.59 -12.12 -16.03
N ILE A 278 15.86 -13.39 -15.71
CA ILE A 278 14.94 -14.28 -15.02
C ILE A 278 15.43 -14.47 -13.60
N LEU A 279 14.61 -14.08 -12.63
CA LEU A 279 14.90 -14.21 -11.20
C LEU A 279 14.43 -15.56 -10.65
N PRO A 280 15.03 -16.04 -9.54
CA PRO A 280 14.55 -17.25 -8.87
C PRO A 280 13.09 -17.12 -8.44
N GLY A 281 12.32 -18.20 -8.62
CA GLY A 281 10.91 -18.26 -8.20
C GLY A 281 9.98 -17.32 -8.95
N ALA A 282 10.36 -16.83 -10.14
CA ALA A 282 9.55 -15.88 -10.91
C ALA A 282 8.16 -16.42 -11.31
N GLY A 283 7.99 -17.74 -11.35
CA GLY A 283 6.78 -18.42 -11.79
C GLY A 283 6.76 -18.70 -13.30
N GLU A 284 5.77 -19.47 -13.73
CA GLU A 284 5.62 -19.89 -15.13
C GLU A 284 5.15 -18.75 -16.04
N PHE A 285 5.74 -18.69 -17.23
CA PHE A 285 5.37 -17.79 -18.32
C PHE A 285 5.84 -18.40 -19.65
N ASP A 286 5.13 -19.41 -20.14
CA ASP A 286 5.55 -20.25 -21.27
C ASP A 286 5.85 -19.46 -22.55
N ALA A 287 5.06 -18.43 -22.84
CA ALA A 287 5.28 -17.58 -24.02
C ALA A 287 6.61 -16.80 -23.92
N LEU A 288 6.96 -16.30 -22.73
CA LEU A 288 8.26 -15.67 -22.49
C LEU A 288 9.40 -16.69 -22.63
N MET A 289 9.23 -17.89 -22.07
CA MET A 289 10.26 -18.94 -22.15
C MET A 289 10.49 -19.39 -23.60
N THR A 290 9.42 -19.43 -24.41
CA THR A 290 9.50 -19.72 -25.84
C THR A 290 10.28 -18.63 -26.59
N MET A 291 9.98 -17.35 -26.33
CA MET A 291 10.75 -16.22 -26.88
C MET A 291 12.22 -16.29 -26.47
N VAL A 292 12.50 -16.53 -25.19
CA VAL A 292 13.88 -16.66 -24.68
C VAL A 292 14.63 -17.80 -25.37
N ALA A 293 13.98 -18.95 -25.56
CA ALA A 293 14.60 -20.10 -26.21
C ALA A 293 14.88 -19.89 -27.72
N HIS A 294 14.08 -19.07 -28.39
CA HIS A 294 14.22 -18.83 -29.83
C HIS A 294 15.13 -17.63 -30.15
N ASP A 295 14.95 -16.52 -29.43
CA ASP A 295 15.53 -15.22 -29.80
C ASP A 295 16.72 -14.79 -28.92
N TYR A 296 16.97 -15.50 -27.82
CA TYR A 296 17.98 -15.12 -26.84
C TYR A 296 18.96 -16.28 -26.54
N VAL A 297 20.16 -15.90 -26.09
CA VAL A 297 21.16 -16.83 -25.56
C VAL A 297 21.51 -16.46 -24.13
N GLN A 298 21.63 -17.46 -23.25
CA GLN A 298 22.09 -17.23 -21.89
C GLN A 298 23.56 -16.79 -21.93
N VAL A 299 23.85 -15.59 -21.43
CA VAL A 299 25.20 -15.02 -21.42
C VAL A 299 25.82 -14.97 -20.04
N LYS A 300 25.00 -15.08 -18.99
CA LYS A 300 25.47 -15.03 -17.61
C LYS A 300 24.49 -15.70 -16.65
N GLU A 301 25.06 -16.36 -15.65
CA GLU A 301 24.40 -16.85 -14.45
C GLU A 301 25.06 -16.18 -13.23
N ILE A 302 24.25 -15.67 -12.29
CA ILE A 302 24.69 -15.02 -11.05
C ILE A 302 23.85 -15.55 -9.89
N GLY A 303 24.37 -16.58 -9.20
CA GLY A 303 23.52 -17.39 -8.33
C GLY A 303 22.36 -17.96 -9.15
N ASP A 304 21.13 -17.82 -8.66
CA ASP A 304 19.94 -18.31 -9.37
C ASP A 304 19.36 -17.30 -10.38
N ILE A 305 20.06 -16.18 -10.65
CA ILE A 305 19.64 -15.21 -11.68
C ILE A 305 20.24 -15.61 -13.03
N ASN A 306 19.36 -15.80 -14.02
CA ASN A 306 19.75 -16.09 -15.40
C ASN A 306 19.59 -14.84 -16.27
N ILE A 307 20.64 -14.48 -17.01
CA ILE A 307 20.65 -13.32 -17.91
C ILE A 307 20.82 -13.81 -19.34
N TYR A 308 19.85 -13.43 -20.17
CA TYR A 308 19.76 -13.77 -21.57
C TYR A 308 19.95 -12.52 -22.42
N MET A 309 20.76 -12.62 -23.47
CA MET A 309 21.03 -11.56 -24.44
C MET A 309 20.39 -11.91 -25.77
N ARG A 310 19.77 -10.94 -26.42
CA ARG A 310 19.15 -11.14 -27.73
C ARG A 310 20.19 -11.47 -28.79
N LEU A 311 19.87 -12.39 -29.71
CA LEU A 311 20.77 -12.85 -30.76
C LEU A 311 20.88 -11.87 -31.95
N LYS A 312 19.86 -11.03 -32.18
CA LYS A 312 19.81 -10.01 -33.23
C LYS A 312 19.07 -8.76 -32.76
#